data_AF-A0A6A7N2A8-F1
#
_entry.id   AF-A0A6A7N2A8-F1
#
_cell.length_a   1.000
_cell.length_b   1.000
_cell.length_c   1.000
_cell.angle_alpha   90.00
_cell.angle_beta   90.00
_cell.angle_gamma   90.00
#
_symmetry.space_group_name_H-M   'P 1'
#
loop_
_entity.id
_entity.type
_entity.pdbx_description
1 polymer ?
#
loop_
_entity_poly.entity_id
_entity_poly.type
_entity_poly.pdbx_seq_one_letter_code
_entity_poly.pdbx_strand_id
1 'polypeptide(L)'
;MRVAKIGLLMGVLFATALASAAVPEGRWKFERAGDFEGRIPANQAPPFPTLEFSKNEVSLSASCVAKVTSEPYYFPDVFQPLTKQGISAKQMDYFLLKNFHLALAGTKEIYSLDSTEKCGSRRTMEFFVIGDRILAVTGITFYSYVKVPVEASAGPQGTIASAYKLSQLPLDYDRYYASCLPKILAKGRPHTTDKCAPDYFPYVADPKSSDPIMKLVGNHDYSKWGQQYTEGFSPPFQQKIPATFLVFAPMKDVVLVRVDDFAYVRNEERDIMSGVYLSIAGGKVVDQIYGCQFNRDYVCMHEGRARAKLLDNGKFQKLQ
;
A
#
# COMPACT_ATOMS: atom_id res chain seq x y z
N MET A 1 54.28 45.26 28.27
CA MET A 1 53.13 44.38 28.54
C MET A 1 52.56 43.90 27.21
N ARG A 2 52.80 42.63 26.84
CA ARG A 2 52.19 42.01 25.65
C ARG A 2 51.01 41.16 26.12
N VAL A 3 49.81 41.54 25.69
CA VAL A 3 48.57 40.83 26.02
C VAL A 3 48.43 39.63 25.08
N ALA A 4 48.44 38.43 25.64
CA ALA A 4 48.20 37.19 24.90
C ALA A 4 46.70 37.03 24.61
N LYS A 5 46.33 36.93 23.33
CA LYS A 5 44.97 36.53 22.92
C LYS A 5 44.88 35.00 22.96
N ILE A 6 44.07 34.50 23.89
CA ILE A 6 43.65 33.09 23.97
C ILE A 6 42.63 32.86 22.86
N GLY A 7 43.00 32.08 21.85
CA GLY A 7 42.09 31.61 20.80
C GLY A 7 41.27 30.44 21.31
N LEU A 8 39.96 30.65 21.45
CA LEU A 8 38.98 29.61 21.77
C LEU A 8 38.69 28.80 20.49
N LEU A 9 39.19 27.57 20.40
CA LEU A 9 38.78 26.63 19.34
C LEU A 9 37.33 26.17 19.62
N MET A 10 36.39 26.64 18.80
CA MET A 10 35.07 26.01 18.69
C MET A 10 35.22 24.66 17.98
N GLY A 11 35.11 23.57 18.73
CA GLY A 11 34.91 22.24 18.17
C GLY A 11 33.50 22.14 17.60
N VAL A 12 33.39 22.16 16.26
CA VAL A 12 32.15 21.82 15.56
C VAL A 12 31.96 20.30 15.66
N LEU A 13 31.09 19.86 16.57
CA LEU A 13 30.56 18.51 16.57
C LEU A 13 29.70 18.33 15.32
N PHE A 14 30.28 17.75 14.27
CA PHE A 14 29.51 17.20 13.16
C PHE A 14 28.77 15.95 13.66
N ALA A 15 27.52 16.13 14.09
CA ALA A 15 26.58 15.01 14.18
C ALA A 15 26.31 14.54 12.75
N THR A 16 27.05 13.52 12.31
CA THR A 16 26.71 12.79 11.10
C THR A 16 25.41 12.05 11.38
N ALA A 17 24.30 12.62 10.93
CA ALA A 17 23.06 11.88 10.82
C ALA A 17 23.37 10.67 9.92
N LEU A 18 23.38 9.47 10.51
CA LEU A 18 23.38 8.23 9.77
C LEU A 18 22.10 8.25 8.93
N ALA A 19 22.23 8.65 7.67
CA ALA A 19 21.20 8.46 6.69
C ALA A 19 21.06 6.95 6.53
N SER A 20 20.17 6.35 7.32
CA SER A 20 19.71 4.99 7.12
C SER A 20 19.21 4.93 5.67
N ALA A 21 19.81 4.05 4.87
CA ALA A 21 19.43 3.93 3.47
C ALA A 21 17.94 3.64 3.40
N ALA A 22 17.20 4.53 2.74
CA ALA A 22 15.74 4.45 2.68
C ALA A 22 15.32 3.11 2.08
N VAL A 23 14.38 2.44 2.75
CA VAL A 23 13.76 1.20 2.27
C VAL A 23 13.27 1.42 0.83
N PRO A 24 13.46 0.44 -0.08
CA PRO A 24 13.19 0.60 -1.51
C PRO A 24 11.69 0.73 -1.81
N GLU A 25 11.16 1.94 -1.68
CA GLU A 25 9.73 2.24 -1.88
C GLU A 25 9.20 1.77 -3.24
N GLY A 26 8.00 1.20 -3.23
CA GLY A 26 7.24 0.83 -4.42
C GLY A 26 7.02 -0.67 -4.60
N ARG A 27 6.48 -1.03 -5.77
CA ARG A 27 6.17 -2.40 -6.15
C ARG A 27 7.29 -3.01 -6.99
N TRP A 28 7.60 -4.27 -6.71
CA TRP A 28 8.67 -5.02 -7.34
C TRP A 28 8.11 -6.35 -7.82
N LYS A 29 8.47 -6.76 -9.03
CA LYS A 29 7.98 -7.99 -9.65
C LYS A 29 9.13 -8.91 -9.94
N PHE A 30 8.93 -10.19 -9.64
CA PHE A 30 9.86 -11.25 -9.99
C PHE A 30 10.18 -11.21 -11.49
N GLU A 31 11.46 -11.20 -11.80
CA GLU A 31 11.99 -11.25 -13.15
C GLU A 31 12.57 -12.64 -13.44
N ARG A 32 13.49 -13.11 -12.58
CA ARG A 32 14.20 -14.37 -12.80
C ARG A 32 14.79 -14.98 -11.55
N ALA A 33 15.01 -16.29 -11.58
CA ALA A 33 15.70 -17.06 -10.55
C ALA A 33 16.99 -17.71 -11.06
N GLY A 34 17.78 -18.27 -10.14
CA GLY A 34 18.94 -19.10 -10.47
C GLY A 34 19.72 -19.51 -9.23
N ASP A 35 20.62 -20.48 -9.38
CA ASP A 35 21.61 -20.88 -8.38
C ASP A 35 22.99 -21.08 -9.05
N PHE A 36 24.06 -21.21 -8.24
CA PHE A 36 25.41 -21.43 -8.75
C PHE A 36 25.55 -22.70 -9.58
N GLU A 37 24.76 -23.72 -9.24
CA GLU A 37 24.82 -25.04 -9.85
C GLU A 37 23.95 -25.17 -11.11
N GLY A 38 23.16 -24.14 -11.46
CA GLY A 38 22.28 -24.14 -12.64
C GLY A 38 21.10 -25.10 -12.53
N ARG A 39 20.71 -25.50 -11.31
CA ARG A 39 19.58 -26.41 -11.05
C ARG A 39 18.25 -25.70 -11.03
N ILE A 40 18.24 -24.42 -10.66
CA ILE A 40 17.02 -23.62 -10.58
C ILE A 40 16.72 -23.00 -11.95
N PRO A 41 15.59 -23.35 -12.60
CA PRO A 41 15.17 -22.72 -13.85
C PRO A 41 14.96 -21.22 -13.67
N ALA A 42 15.33 -20.44 -14.69
CA ALA A 42 15.23 -18.97 -14.64
C ALA A 42 13.80 -18.47 -14.39
N ASN A 43 12.77 -19.23 -14.79
CA ASN A 43 11.36 -18.90 -14.63
C ASN A 43 10.73 -19.47 -13.35
N GLN A 44 11.50 -20.14 -12.47
CA GLN A 44 10.97 -20.67 -11.23
C GLN A 44 10.68 -19.52 -10.25
N ALA A 45 9.40 -19.17 -10.11
CA ALA A 45 8.96 -18.10 -9.24
C ALA A 45 9.12 -18.46 -7.75
N PRO A 46 9.51 -17.50 -6.90
CA PRO A 46 9.49 -17.65 -5.44
C PRO A 46 8.03 -17.68 -4.92
N PRO A 47 7.81 -18.06 -3.64
CA PRO A 47 6.48 -18.02 -3.03
C PRO A 47 5.78 -16.65 -3.11
N PHE A 48 6.57 -15.57 -3.10
CA PHE A 48 6.09 -14.20 -3.20
C PHE A 48 6.65 -13.54 -4.46
N PRO A 49 6.00 -13.68 -5.63
CA PRO A 49 6.49 -13.14 -6.89
C PRO A 49 6.34 -11.61 -7.01
N THR A 50 5.73 -10.97 -6.02
CA THR A 50 5.57 -9.52 -5.92
C THR A 50 5.92 -9.08 -4.52
N LEU A 51 6.67 -7.98 -4.41
CA LEU A 51 6.99 -7.32 -3.15
C LEU A 51 6.48 -5.89 -3.23
N GLU A 52 5.83 -5.40 -2.18
CA GLU A 52 5.39 -4.01 -2.09
C GLU A 52 5.95 -3.37 -0.82
N PHE A 53 6.90 -2.45 -1.00
CA PHE A 53 7.52 -1.73 0.09
C PHE A 53 6.86 -0.38 0.32
N SER A 54 6.55 -0.09 1.58
CA SER A 54 5.98 1.19 2.03
C SER A 54 6.41 1.50 3.46
N LYS A 55 7.07 2.64 3.69
CA LYS A 55 7.34 3.21 5.03
C LYS A 55 7.94 2.18 6.01
N ASN A 56 8.96 1.45 5.57
CA ASN A 56 9.68 0.39 6.30
C ASN A 56 8.95 -0.94 6.49
N GLU A 57 7.86 -1.17 5.77
CA GLU A 57 7.19 -2.46 5.71
C GLU A 57 7.27 -3.02 4.29
N VAL A 58 7.25 -4.35 4.19
CA VAL A 58 6.97 -5.06 2.94
C VAL A 58 5.68 -5.83 3.08
N SER A 59 4.80 -5.71 2.09
CA SER A 59 3.68 -6.62 1.90
C SER A 59 4.08 -7.68 0.88
N LEU A 60 4.07 -8.94 1.33
CA LEU A 60 4.34 -10.12 0.51
C LEU A 60 3.02 -10.76 0.03
N SER A 61 1.96 -10.59 0.81
CA SER A 61 0.58 -10.93 0.49
C SER A 61 -0.38 -10.11 1.38
N ALA A 62 -1.69 -10.20 1.17
CA ALA A 62 -2.67 -9.54 2.04
C ALA A 62 -2.59 -9.96 3.53
N SER A 63 -2.10 -11.16 3.83
CA SER A 63 -1.98 -11.65 5.21
C SER A 63 -0.54 -11.58 5.76
N CYS A 64 0.44 -11.25 4.92
CA CYS A 64 1.85 -11.22 5.29
C CYS A 64 2.44 -9.84 5.02
N VAL A 65 2.54 -9.07 6.11
CA VAL A 65 3.25 -7.80 6.18
C VAL A 65 4.37 -7.96 7.20
N ALA A 66 5.59 -7.62 6.79
CA ALA A 66 6.78 -7.72 7.62
C ALA A 66 7.49 -6.38 7.70
N LYS A 67 8.13 -6.11 8.83
CA LYS A 67 9.01 -4.95 8.96
C LYS A 67 10.33 -5.24 8.28
N VAL A 68 10.92 -4.20 7.68
CA VAL A 68 12.23 -4.26 7.06
C VAL A 68 13.25 -3.73 8.04
N THR A 69 14.28 -4.54 8.31
CA THR A 69 15.48 -4.15 9.05
C THR A 69 16.68 -4.19 8.12
N SER A 70 17.69 -3.37 8.39
CA SER A 70 18.97 -3.41 7.66
C SER A 70 20.12 -3.65 8.62
N GLU A 71 21.15 -4.34 8.12
CA GLU A 71 22.39 -4.60 8.84
C GLU A 71 23.60 -4.51 7.88
N PRO A 72 24.81 -4.27 8.41
CA PRO A 72 26.01 -4.27 7.59
C PRO A 72 26.21 -5.59 6.85
N TYR A 73 26.45 -5.51 5.55
CA TYR A 73 26.65 -6.68 4.70
C TYR A 73 28.07 -7.25 4.88
N TYR A 74 28.15 -8.54 5.24
CA TYR A 74 29.39 -9.31 5.24
C TYR A 74 29.23 -10.58 4.39
N PHE A 75 30.06 -10.71 3.33
CA PHE A 75 29.91 -11.78 2.32
C PHE A 75 29.88 -13.20 2.92
N PRO A 76 30.81 -13.61 3.80
CA PRO A 76 30.79 -14.95 4.39
C PRO A 76 29.55 -15.28 5.21
N ASP A 77 28.87 -14.28 5.79
CA ASP A 77 27.70 -14.52 6.65
C ASP A 77 26.48 -14.83 5.80
N VAL A 78 26.19 -13.99 4.81
CA VAL A 78 25.04 -14.15 3.92
C VAL A 78 25.18 -15.37 3.02
N PHE A 79 26.40 -15.62 2.51
CA PHE A 79 26.67 -16.68 1.55
C PHE A 79 27.39 -17.88 2.15
N GLN A 80 27.19 -18.14 3.44
CA GLN A 80 27.89 -19.20 4.17
C GLN A 80 27.86 -20.57 3.44
N PRO A 81 26.73 -21.04 2.87
CA PRO A 81 26.73 -22.31 2.14
C PRO A 81 27.69 -22.32 0.94
N LEU A 82 27.79 -21.20 0.22
CA LEU A 82 28.65 -21.06 -0.97
C LEU A 82 30.12 -20.83 -0.56
N THR A 83 30.37 -20.09 0.51
CA THR A 83 31.71 -19.94 1.07
C THR A 83 32.27 -21.29 1.53
N LYS A 84 31.43 -22.16 2.13
CA LYS A 84 31.82 -23.54 2.49
C LYS A 84 32.16 -24.40 1.27
N GLN A 85 31.62 -24.08 0.10
CA GLN A 85 31.96 -24.71 -1.19
C GLN A 85 33.18 -24.07 -1.88
N GLY A 86 33.85 -23.11 -1.24
CA GLY A 86 35.02 -22.43 -1.79
C GLY A 86 34.68 -21.30 -2.78
N ILE A 87 33.42 -20.85 -2.85
CA ILE A 87 33.03 -19.74 -3.71
C ILE A 87 33.45 -18.41 -3.07
N SER A 88 34.33 -17.68 -3.76
CA SER A 88 34.79 -16.35 -3.36
C SER A 88 33.79 -15.25 -3.73
N ALA A 89 33.89 -14.09 -3.06
CA ALA A 89 33.11 -12.89 -3.40
C ALA A 89 33.28 -12.47 -4.88
N LYS A 90 34.48 -12.63 -5.44
CA LYS A 90 34.75 -12.31 -6.84
C LYS A 90 34.02 -13.26 -7.80
N GLN A 91 33.96 -14.54 -7.48
CA GLN A 91 33.16 -15.51 -8.24
C GLN A 91 31.67 -15.24 -8.10
N MET A 92 31.24 -14.77 -6.91
CA MET A 92 29.87 -14.34 -6.69
C MET A 92 29.47 -13.18 -7.61
N ASP A 93 30.24 -12.10 -7.58
CA ASP A 93 29.99 -10.94 -8.44
C ASP A 93 29.99 -11.32 -9.92
N TYR A 94 30.92 -12.18 -10.35
CA TYR A 94 30.94 -12.64 -11.74
C TYR A 94 29.67 -13.41 -12.11
N PHE A 95 29.18 -14.29 -11.24
CA PHE A 95 27.95 -15.03 -11.45
C PHE A 95 26.73 -14.10 -11.51
N LEU A 96 26.62 -13.15 -10.57
CA LEU A 96 25.52 -12.19 -10.52
C LEU A 96 25.52 -11.27 -11.75
N LEU A 97 26.70 -10.84 -12.20
CA LEU A 97 26.82 -9.98 -13.37
C LEU A 97 26.39 -10.72 -14.64
N LYS A 98 26.82 -11.98 -14.78
CA LYS A 98 26.51 -12.82 -15.95
C LYS A 98 25.04 -13.22 -16.00
N ASN A 99 24.45 -13.59 -14.86
CA ASN A 99 23.12 -14.20 -14.82
C ASN A 99 22.02 -13.24 -14.41
N PHE A 100 22.32 -12.17 -13.69
CA PHE A 100 21.32 -11.24 -13.18
C PHE A 100 21.59 -9.79 -13.60
N HIS A 101 22.71 -9.51 -14.26
CA HIS A 101 23.17 -8.17 -14.60
C HIS A 101 23.33 -7.27 -13.36
N LEU A 102 23.77 -7.87 -12.25
CA LEU A 102 23.94 -7.23 -10.95
C LEU A 102 25.36 -7.44 -10.41
N ALA A 103 25.85 -6.49 -9.62
CA ALA A 103 27.09 -6.62 -8.85
C ALA A 103 26.84 -6.20 -7.40
N LEU A 104 27.43 -6.93 -6.44
CA LEU A 104 27.41 -6.56 -5.02
C LEU A 104 28.57 -5.65 -4.64
N ALA A 105 29.47 -5.37 -5.58
CA ALA A 105 30.53 -4.39 -5.42
C ALA A 105 29.95 -3.01 -5.04
N GLY A 106 30.27 -2.56 -3.82
CA GLY A 106 29.79 -1.29 -3.28
C GLY A 106 28.51 -1.38 -2.43
N THR A 107 27.86 -2.55 -2.39
CA THR A 107 26.76 -2.81 -1.45
C THR A 107 27.32 -2.85 -0.02
N LYS A 108 26.71 -2.07 0.88
CA LYS A 108 27.15 -1.96 2.29
C LYS A 108 26.19 -2.60 3.27
N GLU A 109 24.95 -2.78 2.86
CA GLU A 109 23.86 -3.20 3.72
C GLU A 109 23.11 -4.35 3.07
N ILE A 110 22.60 -5.25 3.91
CA ILE A 110 21.62 -6.24 3.55
C ILE A 110 20.34 -5.96 4.34
N TYR A 111 19.21 -6.19 3.71
CA TYR A 111 17.91 -6.02 4.33
C TYR A 111 17.33 -7.38 4.69
N SER A 112 16.70 -7.46 5.84
CA SER A 112 16.02 -8.64 6.34
C SER A 112 14.58 -8.30 6.71
N LEU A 113 13.71 -9.30 6.58
CA LEU A 113 12.34 -9.20 7.05
C LEU A 113 12.25 -9.74 8.47
N ASP A 114 11.85 -8.88 9.40
CA ASP A 114 11.55 -9.29 10.77
C ASP A 114 10.37 -10.27 10.74
N SER A 115 10.61 -11.50 11.17
CA SER A 115 9.64 -12.58 11.06
C SER A 115 8.53 -12.36 12.08
N THR A 116 7.44 -11.71 11.67
CA THR A 116 6.21 -11.72 12.44
C THR A 116 5.49 -13.05 12.22
N GLU A 117 4.79 -13.55 13.26
CA GLU A 117 4.04 -14.81 13.22
C GLU A 117 3.02 -14.90 12.05
N LYS A 118 2.63 -13.75 11.49
CA LYS A 118 1.62 -13.61 10.42
C LYS A 118 2.09 -14.06 9.04
N CYS A 119 3.40 -14.14 8.79
CA CYS A 119 3.94 -14.52 7.49
C CYS A 119 4.14 -16.04 7.29
N GLY A 120 3.66 -16.85 8.25
CA GLY A 120 3.96 -18.29 8.29
C GLY A 120 5.39 -18.52 8.77
N SER A 121 5.55 -19.43 9.72
CA SER A 121 6.80 -19.65 10.44
C SER A 121 8.00 -19.92 9.50
N ARG A 122 9.11 -19.19 9.74
CA ARG A 122 10.53 -19.51 9.41
C ARG A 122 11.17 -19.03 8.11
N ARG A 123 10.73 -17.96 7.45
CA ARG A 123 11.52 -17.42 6.33
C ARG A 123 11.86 -15.95 6.56
N THR A 124 12.98 -15.73 7.25
CA THR A 124 13.74 -14.49 7.07
C THR A 124 14.11 -14.43 5.59
N MET A 125 13.53 -13.48 4.87
CA MET A 125 13.97 -13.18 3.51
C MET A 125 15.04 -12.11 3.64
N GLU A 126 16.25 -12.45 3.20
CA GLU A 126 17.35 -11.53 3.08
C GLU A 126 17.43 -11.04 1.64
N PHE A 127 17.65 -9.74 1.45
CA PHE A 127 17.70 -9.17 0.12
C PHE A 127 18.61 -7.95 0.03
N PHE A 128 19.17 -7.77 -1.17
CA PHE A 128 19.96 -6.60 -1.53
C PHE A 128 19.14 -5.66 -2.39
N VAL A 129 19.34 -4.36 -2.21
CA VAL A 129 18.81 -3.31 -3.07
C VAL A 129 19.95 -2.77 -3.92
N ILE A 130 19.87 -2.95 -5.24
CA ILE A 130 20.94 -2.61 -6.17
C ILE A 130 20.32 -1.81 -7.32
N GLY A 131 20.34 -0.48 -7.20
CA GLY A 131 19.71 0.42 -8.17
C GLY A 131 18.20 0.21 -8.26
N ASP A 132 17.73 -0.21 -9.43
CA ASP A 132 16.32 -0.49 -9.76
C ASP A 132 15.95 -1.97 -9.60
N ARG A 133 16.78 -2.75 -8.89
CA ARG A 133 16.61 -4.19 -8.68
C ARG A 133 16.70 -4.59 -7.22
N ILE A 134 15.94 -5.62 -6.87
CA ILE A 134 16.06 -6.33 -5.59
C ILE A 134 16.57 -7.74 -5.88
N LEU A 135 17.59 -8.17 -5.16
CA LEU A 135 18.11 -9.53 -5.20
C LEU A 135 17.82 -10.22 -3.87
N ALA A 136 16.81 -11.09 -3.82
CA ALA A 136 16.51 -11.89 -2.64
C ALA A 136 17.30 -13.20 -2.67
N VAL A 137 17.82 -13.60 -1.50
CA VAL A 137 18.66 -14.79 -1.33
C VAL A 137 17.93 -15.79 -0.44
N THR A 138 17.94 -17.07 -0.82
CA THR A 138 17.42 -18.16 0.00
C THR A 138 18.35 -19.36 -0.11
N GLY A 139 19.24 -19.50 0.87
CA GLY A 139 20.31 -20.50 0.84
C GLY A 139 21.28 -20.22 -0.31
N ILE A 140 21.17 -21.00 -1.38
CA ILE A 140 22.00 -20.87 -2.60
C ILE A 140 21.21 -20.39 -3.83
N THR A 141 19.92 -20.12 -3.66
CA THR A 141 19.03 -19.64 -4.72
C THR A 141 18.89 -18.13 -4.65
N PHE A 142 18.89 -17.51 -5.82
CA PHE A 142 18.77 -16.08 -6.03
C PHE A 142 17.49 -15.77 -6.79
N TYR A 143 16.78 -14.74 -6.36
CA TYR A 143 15.58 -14.23 -7.03
C TYR A 143 15.77 -12.74 -7.32
N SER A 144 15.76 -12.37 -8.60
CA SER A 144 15.79 -10.97 -9.05
C SER A 144 14.38 -10.46 -9.19
N TYR A 145 14.14 -9.28 -8.64
CA TYR A 145 12.95 -8.49 -8.84
C TYR A 145 13.34 -7.17 -9.49
N VAL A 146 12.56 -6.75 -10.47
CA VAL A 146 12.68 -5.44 -11.08
C VAL A 146 11.64 -4.51 -10.47
N LYS A 147 12.02 -3.24 -10.28
CA LYS A 147 11.07 -2.22 -9.89
C LYS A 147 10.00 -2.17 -10.98
N VAL A 148 8.75 -2.40 -10.61
CA VAL A 148 7.65 -2.08 -11.50
C VAL A 148 7.68 -0.56 -11.54
N PRO A 149 7.94 0.06 -12.71
CA PRO A 149 7.75 1.50 -12.82
C PRO A 149 6.38 1.78 -12.24
N VAL A 150 6.22 2.88 -11.52
CA VAL A 150 4.89 3.42 -11.37
C VAL A 150 4.52 3.86 -12.78
N GLU A 151 4.11 2.91 -13.60
CA GLU A 151 3.38 3.16 -14.80
C GLU A 151 2.21 3.97 -14.26
N ALA A 152 2.29 5.29 -14.46
CA ALA A 152 1.11 6.06 -14.74
C ALA A 152 0.44 5.22 -15.82
N SER A 153 -0.48 4.35 -15.39
CA SER A 153 -1.19 3.43 -16.25
C SER A 153 -1.54 4.27 -17.45
N ALA A 154 -1.03 3.92 -18.64
CA ALA A 154 -1.61 4.44 -19.86
C ALA A 154 -3.05 3.96 -19.79
N GLY A 155 -3.90 4.82 -19.23
CA GLY A 155 -5.18 4.41 -18.72
C GLY A 155 -5.99 3.91 -19.91
N PRO A 156 -6.80 2.87 -19.72
CA PRO A 156 -8.02 2.81 -20.51
C PRO A 156 -8.73 4.12 -20.23
N GLN A 157 -8.77 5.03 -21.22
CA GLN A 157 -9.41 6.35 -21.16
C GLN A 157 -9.54 6.92 -19.74
N GLY A 158 -8.50 7.62 -19.24
CA GLY A 158 -8.46 8.26 -17.91
C GLY A 158 -9.61 7.88 -16.98
N THR A 159 -9.45 6.82 -16.20
CA THR A 159 -10.51 6.35 -15.29
C THR A 159 -11.04 7.54 -14.49
N ILE A 160 -12.34 7.59 -14.22
CA ILE A 160 -12.98 8.72 -13.52
C ILE A 160 -12.33 9.06 -12.16
N ALA A 161 -11.49 8.17 -11.61
CA ALA A 161 -10.70 8.37 -10.40
C ALA A 161 -9.42 9.20 -10.60
N SER A 162 -8.95 9.46 -11.83
CA SER A 162 -7.69 10.17 -12.07
C SER A 162 -7.70 11.63 -11.61
N ALA A 163 -8.89 12.21 -11.41
CA ALA A 163 -9.06 13.54 -10.85
C ALA A 163 -8.89 13.59 -9.31
N TYR A 164 -8.70 12.43 -8.66
CA TYR A 164 -8.72 12.28 -7.22
C TYR A 164 -7.37 11.84 -6.66
N LYS A 165 -7.04 12.33 -5.46
CA LYS A 165 -6.02 11.71 -4.61
C LYS A 165 -6.61 10.45 -4.00
N LEU A 166 -5.81 9.39 -3.96
CA LEU A 166 -6.30 8.05 -3.64
C LEU A 166 -5.96 7.70 -2.20
N SER A 167 -6.97 7.26 -1.45
CA SER A 167 -6.80 6.69 -0.10
C SER A 167 -6.23 5.28 -0.18
N GLN A 168 -5.56 4.84 0.89
CA GLN A 168 -4.88 3.55 0.93
C GLN A 168 -5.80 2.41 1.41
N LEU A 169 -5.55 1.21 0.89
CA LEU A 169 -6.03 -0.06 1.45
C LEU A 169 -4.86 -0.78 2.17
N PRO A 170 -5.13 -1.57 3.24
CA PRO A 170 -6.41 -1.76 3.90
C PRO A 170 -6.88 -0.48 4.61
N LEU A 171 -8.20 -0.26 4.66
CA LEU A 171 -8.75 0.84 5.44
C LEU A 171 -8.75 0.48 6.93
N ASP A 172 -7.95 1.20 7.73
CA ASP A 172 -8.04 1.15 9.18
C ASP A 172 -9.13 2.13 9.66
N TYR A 173 -10.28 1.58 10.03
CA TYR A 173 -11.44 2.35 10.46
C TYR A 173 -11.16 3.14 11.73
N ASP A 174 -10.62 2.49 12.75
CA ASP A 174 -10.41 3.15 14.05
C ASP A 174 -9.48 4.34 13.87
N ARG A 175 -8.42 4.16 13.06
CA ARG A 175 -7.52 5.25 12.71
C ARG A 175 -8.19 6.31 11.85
N TYR A 176 -9.00 5.95 10.85
CA TYR A 176 -9.71 6.91 10.02
C TYR A 176 -10.66 7.77 10.87
N TYR A 177 -11.54 7.17 11.67
CA TYR A 177 -12.47 7.93 12.51
C TYR A 177 -11.74 8.74 13.58
N ALA A 178 -10.78 8.16 14.30
CA ALA A 178 -10.09 8.88 15.36
C ALA A 178 -9.24 10.05 14.84
N SER A 179 -8.55 9.87 13.70
CA SER A 179 -7.59 10.87 13.21
C SER A 179 -8.15 11.82 12.15
N CYS A 180 -9.18 11.41 11.40
CA CYS A 180 -9.71 12.17 10.28
C CYS A 180 -11.07 12.80 10.53
N LEU A 181 -11.97 12.17 11.30
CA LEU A 181 -13.29 12.75 11.55
C LEU A 181 -13.22 14.18 12.10
N PRO A 182 -12.35 14.52 13.08
CA PRO A 182 -12.24 15.90 13.57
C PRO A 182 -11.73 16.89 12.51
N LYS A 183 -10.97 16.40 11.52
CA LYS A 183 -10.42 17.21 10.44
C LYS A 183 -11.40 17.40 9.29
N ILE A 184 -12.32 16.44 9.10
CA ILE A 184 -13.42 16.51 8.13
C ILE A 184 -14.52 17.42 8.67
N LEU A 185 -14.77 17.42 9.98
CA LEU A 185 -15.82 18.22 10.61
C LEU A 185 -15.29 19.57 11.11
N ALA A 186 -15.38 20.61 10.27
CA ALA A 186 -15.14 21.98 10.73
C ALA A 186 -16.47 22.61 11.16
N LYS A 187 -16.57 23.02 12.43
CA LYS A 187 -17.81 23.62 13.00
C LYS A 187 -19.05 22.72 12.81
N GLY A 188 -18.86 21.40 12.91
CA GLY A 188 -19.93 20.41 12.74
C GLY A 188 -20.40 20.18 11.30
N ARG A 189 -19.69 20.71 10.30
CA ARG A 189 -20.00 20.49 8.88
C ARG A 189 -18.85 19.74 8.18
N PRO A 190 -19.15 18.69 7.41
CA PRO A 190 -18.14 18.03 6.58
C PRO A 190 -17.54 18.99 5.54
N HIS A 191 -16.23 18.89 5.30
CA HIS A 191 -15.53 19.53 4.20
C HIS A 191 -14.41 18.63 3.65
N THR A 192 -14.10 18.79 2.36
CA THR A 192 -12.94 18.16 1.73
C THR A 192 -11.65 18.64 2.41
N THR A 193 -10.73 17.72 2.71
CA THR A 193 -9.50 18.07 3.44
C THR A 193 -8.34 17.13 3.11
N ASP A 194 -7.15 17.70 2.95
CA ASP A 194 -5.90 16.95 2.75
C ASP A 194 -5.16 16.65 4.08
N LYS A 195 -5.67 17.10 5.23
CA LYS A 195 -5.00 16.95 6.54
C LYS A 195 -4.95 15.50 7.05
N CYS A 196 -5.55 14.60 6.29
CA CYS A 196 -5.62 13.16 6.50
C CYS A 196 -4.58 12.39 5.68
N ALA A 197 -3.85 13.10 4.81
CA ALA A 197 -2.78 12.55 4.02
C ALA A 197 -1.64 12.01 4.90
N PRO A 198 -0.87 11.04 4.39
CA PRO A 198 -1.01 10.42 3.06
C PRO A 198 -2.01 9.26 3.02
N ASP A 199 -2.60 8.88 4.15
CA ASP A 199 -3.33 7.61 4.25
C ASP A 199 -4.79 7.75 3.76
N TYR A 200 -5.43 8.90 4.03
CA TYR A 200 -6.82 9.17 3.62
C TYR A 200 -6.98 10.55 2.97
N PHE A 201 -7.77 10.59 1.89
CA PHE A 201 -8.15 11.82 1.19
C PHE A 201 -9.67 11.94 1.15
N PRO A 202 -10.30 12.50 2.19
CA PRO A 202 -11.75 12.68 2.26
C PRO A 202 -12.23 13.84 1.37
N TYR A 203 -13.28 13.55 0.62
CA TYR A 203 -14.02 14.47 -0.24
C TYR A 203 -15.45 14.61 0.25
N VAL A 204 -16.08 15.75 0.03
CA VAL A 204 -17.51 15.95 0.28
C VAL A 204 -18.22 16.20 -1.04
N ALA A 205 -19.26 15.41 -1.32
CA ALA A 205 -20.04 15.53 -2.53
C ALA A 205 -20.88 16.83 -2.50
N ASP A 206 -20.81 17.60 -3.58
CA ASP A 206 -21.56 18.84 -3.76
C ASP A 206 -22.62 18.64 -4.88
N PRO A 207 -23.92 18.89 -4.61
CA PRO A 207 -24.97 18.78 -5.62
C PRO A 207 -24.79 19.72 -6.82
N LYS A 208 -23.98 20.79 -6.69
CA LYS A 208 -23.64 21.72 -7.78
C LYS A 208 -22.45 21.27 -8.60
N SER A 209 -21.70 20.26 -8.16
CA SER A 209 -20.50 19.80 -8.85
C SER A 209 -20.85 19.11 -10.18
N SER A 210 -20.06 19.37 -11.22
CA SER A 210 -20.13 18.62 -12.47
C SER A 210 -19.40 17.27 -12.40
N ASP A 211 -18.70 16.99 -11.30
CA ASP A 211 -17.86 15.81 -11.14
C ASP A 211 -18.68 14.50 -11.21
N PRO A 212 -18.25 13.52 -12.04
CA PRO A 212 -18.97 12.25 -12.20
C PRO A 212 -19.09 11.42 -10.92
N ILE A 213 -18.02 11.29 -10.13
CA ILE A 213 -18.04 10.49 -8.89
C ILE A 213 -18.92 11.18 -7.85
N MET A 214 -18.83 12.50 -7.68
CA MET A 214 -19.71 13.23 -6.75
C MET A 214 -21.18 13.07 -7.12
N LYS A 215 -21.51 13.11 -8.42
CA LYS A 215 -22.87 12.87 -8.90
C LYS A 215 -23.34 11.44 -8.62
N LEU A 216 -22.49 10.44 -8.84
CA LEU A 216 -22.83 9.06 -8.52
C LEU A 216 -23.04 8.88 -7.02
N VAL A 217 -22.11 9.34 -6.18
CA VAL A 217 -22.22 9.27 -4.72
C VAL A 217 -23.47 9.98 -4.20
N GLY A 218 -23.76 11.19 -4.69
CA GLY A 218 -24.89 11.98 -4.19
C GLY A 218 -26.26 11.55 -4.71
N ASN A 219 -26.34 10.86 -5.85
CA ASN A 219 -27.60 10.40 -6.46
C ASN A 219 -27.85 8.89 -6.33
N HIS A 220 -26.91 8.11 -5.79
CA HIS A 220 -27.05 6.67 -5.66
C HIS A 220 -28.07 6.30 -4.57
N ASP A 221 -28.86 5.26 -4.82
CA ASP A 221 -29.77 4.66 -3.84
C ASP A 221 -29.02 3.65 -2.96
N TYR A 222 -28.82 4.02 -1.70
CA TYR A 222 -28.09 3.17 -0.76
C TYR A 222 -29.00 2.12 -0.15
N SER A 223 -28.47 0.92 0.05
CA SER A 223 -29.19 -0.20 0.68
C SER A 223 -28.37 -0.80 1.80
N LYS A 224 -29.04 -1.16 2.89
CA LYS A 224 -28.45 -1.86 4.04
C LYS A 224 -29.30 -3.10 4.29
N TRP A 225 -28.67 -4.27 4.45
CA TRP A 225 -29.36 -5.57 4.62
C TRP A 225 -30.29 -5.98 3.47
N GLY A 226 -30.05 -5.48 2.26
CA GLY A 226 -30.89 -5.80 1.09
C GLY A 226 -32.27 -5.14 1.11
N GLN A 227 -32.54 -4.25 2.06
CA GLN A 227 -33.75 -3.42 2.07
C GLN A 227 -33.41 -2.03 1.51
N GLN A 228 -34.21 -1.57 0.55
CA GLN A 228 -34.24 -0.17 0.14
C GLN A 228 -35.05 0.59 1.21
N TYR A 229 -34.39 1.42 2.01
CA TYR A 229 -35.07 2.20 3.05
C TYR A 229 -35.72 3.43 2.42
N THR A 230 -37.00 3.65 2.67
CA THR A 230 -37.77 4.71 2.03
C THR A 230 -37.50 6.12 2.55
N GLU A 231 -36.76 6.31 3.66
CA GLU A 231 -36.56 7.67 4.23
C GLU A 231 -35.14 7.97 4.77
N GLY A 232 -34.31 6.98 5.11
CA GLY A 232 -32.97 7.19 5.71
C GLY A 232 -31.76 6.89 4.82
N PHE A 233 -31.97 6.20 3.69
CA PHE A 233 -30.91 5.78 2.76
C PHE A 233 -31.22 6.16 1.30
N SER A 234 -32.18 7.06 1.08
CA SER A 234 -32.39 7.69 -0.22
C SER A 234 -31.17 8.54 -0.59
N PRO A 235 -31.03 8.95 -1.86
CA PRO A 235 -29.84 9.63 -2.33
C PRO A 235 -29.47 10.87 -1.50
N PRO A 236 -28.21 11.05 -1.08
CA PRO A 236 -27.78 12.14 -0.21
C PRO A 236 -28.22 13.53 -0.68
N PHE A 237 -28.21 13.79 -1.99
CA PHE A 237 -28.63 15.08 -2.54
C PHE A 237 -30.13 15.33 -2.38
N GLN A 238 -30.97 14.30 -2.53
CA GLN A 238 -32.40 14.42 -2.30
C GLN A 238 -32.70 14.74 -0.82
N GLN A 239 -31.93 14.14 0.09
CA GLN A 239 -32.07 14.33 1.53
C GLN A 239 -31.32 15.57 2.07
N LYS A 240 -30.62 16.32 1.21
CA LYS A 240 -29.75 17.46 1.58
C LYS A 240 -28.67 17.09 2.61
N ILE A 241 -28.17 15.86 2.53
CA ILE A 241 -27.14 15.32 3.41
C ILE A 241 -25.75 15.47 2.74
N PRO A 242 -24.73 15.93 3.48
CA PRO A 242 -23.36 15.96 2.99
C PRO A 242 -22.75 14.54 2.99
N ALA A 243 -22.70 13.89 1.83
CA ALA A 243 -22.00 12.63 1.66
C ALA A 243 -20.49 12.86 1.59
N THR A 244 -19.75 12.28 2.53
CA THR A 244 -18.28 12.24 2.52
C THR A 244 -17.85 10.94 1.85
N PHE A 245 -16.78 10.98 1.06
CA PHE A 245 -16.30 9.78 0.39
C PHE A 245 -14.78 9.73 0.29
N LEU A 246 -14.26 8.50 0.23
CA LEU A 246 -12.88 8.16 -0.06
C LEU A 246 -12.82 7.45 -1.42
N VAL A 247 -11.91 7.87 -2.29
CA VAL A 247 -11.60 7.15 -3.54
C VAL A 247 -10.36 6.30 -3.29
N PHE A 248 -10.40 5.02 -3.63
CA PHE A 248 -9.26 4.11 -3.54
C PHE A 248 -8.61 3.90 -4.90
N ALA A 249 -7.43 3.27 -4.90
CA ALA A 249 -6.85 2.77 -6.14
C ALA A 249 -7.90 1.95 -6.95
N PRO A 250 -7.94 2.13 -8.28
CA PRO A 250 -8.81 1.29 -9.11
C PRO A 250 -8.31 -0.15 -9.17
N MET A 251 -9.23 -1.10 -9.18
CA MET A 251 -8.97 -2.48 -9.58
C MET A 251 -9.27 -2.62 -11.07
N LYS A 252 -8.24 -2.51 -11.91
CA LYS A 252 -8.40 -2.36 -13.37
C LYS A 252 -9.28 -1.14 -13.68
N ASP A 253 -10.44 -1.35 -14.31
CA ASP A 253 -11.38 -0.31 -14.72
C ASP A 253 -12.45 -0.02 -13.67
N VAL A 254 -12.37 -0.67 -12.51
CA VAL A 254 -13.33 -0.53 -11.42
C VAL A 254 -12.78 0.41 -10.37
N VAL A 255 -13.46 1.53 -10.16
CA VAL A 255 -13.19 2.47 -9.06
C VAL A 255 -13.95 2.01 -7.83
N LEU A 256 -13.24 1.82 -6.71
CA LEU A 256 -13.84 1.57 -5.41
C LEU A 256 -13.93 2.91 -4.65
N VAL A 257 -15.13 3.22 -4.16
CA VAL A 257 -15.39 4.41 -3.33
C VAL A 257 -16.01 3.95 -2.03
N ARG A 258 -15.54 4.47 -0.89
CA ARG A 258 -16.25 4.37 0.38
C ARG A 258 -17.04 5.64 0.61
N VAL A 259 -18.28 5.51 1.04
CA VAL A 259 -19.16 6.62 1.36
C VAL A 259 -19.56 6.54 2.84
N ASP A 260 -19.43 7.69 3.50
CA ASP A 260 -19.83 7.92 4.88
C ASP A 260 -20.65 9.22 4.98
N ASP A 261 -21.54 9.24 5.94
CA ASP A 261 -22.32 10.39 6.33
C ASP A 261 -21.92 10.79 7.75
N PHE A 262 -21.29 11.95 7.86
CA PHE A 262 -20.83 12.51 9.14
C PHE A 262 -21.73 13.65 9.62
N ALA A 263 -22.93 13.81 9.06
CA ALA A 263 -23.84 14.84 9.51
C ALA A 263 -24.28 14.56 10.95
N TYR A 264 -24.09 15.57 11.81
CA TYR A 264 -24.56 15.53 13.19
C TYR A 264 -26.09 15.65 13.20
N VAL A 265 -26.78 14.51 13.28
CA VAL A 265 -28.25 14.50 13.43
C VAL A 265 -28.54 14.78 14.90
N ARG A 266 -29.24 15.88 15.18
CA ARG A 266 -29.53 16.31 16.57
C ARG A 266 -30.56 15.43 17.29
N ASN A 267 -31.18 14.48 16.61
CA ASN A 267 -32.10 13.49 17.17
C ASN A 267 -31.94 12.19 16.38
N GLU A 268 -32.18 11.04 17.01
CA GLU A 268 -32.10 9.66 16.49
C GLU A 268 -33.05 9.34 15.30
N GLU A 269 -33.48 10.34 14.53
CA GLU A 269 -34.54 10.26 13.52
C GLU A 269 -34.10 9.56 12.23
N ARG A 270 -32.81 9.26 12.05
CA ARG A 270 -32.34 8.53 10.87
C ARG A 270 -31.09 7.70 11.15
N ASP A 271 -31.01 6.57 10.46
CA ASP A 271 -29.79 5.79 10.38
C ASP A 271 -28.70 6.54 9.59
N ILE A 272 -27.48 6.50 10.10
CA ILE A 272 -26.31 7.08 9.44
C ILE A 272 -25.85 6.14 8.31
N MET A 273 -25.72 6.70 7.11
CA MET A 273 -25.08 6.02 5.98
C MET A 273 -23.57 5.97 6.20
N SER A 274 -23.08 4.94 6.89
CA SER A 274 -21.67 4.79 7.26
C SER A 274 -21.12 3.47 6.74
N GLY A 275 -19.94 3.52 6.14
CA GLY A 275 -19.19 2.35 5.70
C GLY A 275 -19.78 1.58 4.55
N VAL A 276 -20.42 2.27 3.60
CA VAL A 276 -20.85 1.67 2.34
C VAL A 276 -19.73 1.82 1.31
N TYR A 277 -19.42 0.74 0.62
CA TYR A 277 -18.54 0.73 -0.54
C TYR A 277 -19.37 0.65 -1.82
N LEU A 278 -19.07 1.52 -2.77
CA LEU A 278 -19.59 1.49 -4.13
C LEU A 278 -18.49 1.04 -5.08
N SER A 279 -18.82 0.12 -5.99
CA SER A 279 -17.99 -0.16 -7.15
C SER A 279 -18.53 0.61 -8.36
N ILE A 280 -17.66 1.30 -9.08
CA ILE A 280 -18.03 2.12 -10.23
C ILE A 280 -17.23 1.63 -11.44
N ALA A 281 -17.93 1.26 -12.51
CA ALA A 281 -17.33 0.87 -13.78
C ALA A 281 -18.19 1.36 -14.94
N GLY A 282 -17.55 1.80 -16.03
CA GLY A 282 -18.26 2.36 -17.18
C GLY A 282 -19.13 3.58 -16.84
N GLY A 283 -18.71 4.41 -15.88
CA GLY A 283 -19.40 5.65 -15.50
C GLY A 283 -20.68 5.47 -14.66
N LYS A 284 -20.93 4.28 -14.11
CA LYS A 284 -22.10 4.01 -13.25
C LYS A 284 -21.72 3.15 -12.05
N VAL A 285 -22.51 3.25 -10.97
CA VAL A 285 -22.41 2.31 -9.84
C VAL A 285 -22.83 0.92 -10.32
N VAL A 286 -21.95 -0.06 -10.18
CA VAL A 286 -22.19 -1.45 -10.59
C VAL A 286 -22.75 -2.26 -9.43
N ASP A 287 -22.20 -2.05 -8.23
CA ASP A 287 -22.59 -2.79 -7.03
C ASP A 287 -22.29 -1.98 -5.76
N GLN A 288 -22.88 -2.41 -4.65
CA GLN A 288 -22.62 -1.84 -3.33
C GLN A 288 -22.48 -2.94 -2.27
N ILE A 289 -21.63 -2.71 -1.27
CA ILE A 289 -21.47 -3.61 -0.12
C ILE A 289 -21.18 -2.80 1.14
N TYR A 290 -21.53 -3.33 2.29
CA TYR A 290 -21.34 -2.66 3.58
C TYR A 290 -20.87 -3.65 4.65
N GLY A 291 -20.47 -3.12 5.81
CA GLY A 291 -20.19 -3.94 7.00
C GLY A 291 -18.87 -4.69 6.95
N CYS A 292 -17.94 -4.31 6.08
CA CYS A 292 -16.62 -4.93 5.97
C CYS A 292 -15.56 -3.92 5.55
N GLN A 293 -14.29 -4.31 5.66
CA GLN A 293 -13.14 -3.50 5.29
C GLN A 293 -12.44 -4.14 4.10
N PHE A 294 -12.09 -3.35 3.09
CA PHE A 294 -11.31 -3.87 1.98
C PHE A 294 -9.83 -3.98 2.35
N ASN A 295 -9.23 -5.12 2.04
CA ASN A 295 -7.77 -5.27 2.01
C ASN A 295 -7.20 -4.86 0.63
N ARG A 296 -5.88 -4.94 0.47
CA ARG A 296 -5.20 -4.55 -0.79
C ARG A 296 -5.58 -5.39 -2.01
N ASP A 297 -6.09 -6.61 -1.78
CA ASP A 297 -6.55 -7.53 -2.83
C ASP A 297 -8.03 -7.33 -3.19
N TYR A 298 -8.62 -6.22 -2.75
CA TYR A 298 -10.03 -5.90 -2.91
C TYR A 298 -10.95 -7.02 -2.37
N VAL A 299 -10.56 -7.62 -1.25
CA VAL A 299 -11.38 -8.55 -0.46
C VAL A 299 -11.98 -7.80 0.72
N CYS A 300 -13.29 -7.89 0.83
CA CYS A 300 -14.12 -7.35 1.90
C CYS A 300 -14.04 -8.30 3.12
N MET A 301 -13.40 -7.83 4.19
CA MET A 301 -13.11 -8.56 5.42
C MET A 301 -14.02 -8.08 6.55
N HIS A 302 -14.63 -8.99 7.30
CA HIS A 302 -15.39 -8.70 8.51
C HIS A 302 -14.88 -9.60 9.63
N GLU A 303 -14.41 -9.00 10.73
CA GLU A 303 -13.85 -9.74 11.88
C GLU A 303 -12.77 -10.76 11.46
N GLY A 304 -11.90 -10.36 10.53
CA GLY A 304 -10.82 -11.21 10.01
C GLY A 304 -11.26 -12.28 9.00
N ARG A 305 -12.56 -12.39 8.67
CA ARG A 305 -13.08 -13.35 7.69
C ARG A 305 -13.43 -12.68 6.37
N ALA A 306 -13.06 -13.30 5.27
CA ALA A 306 -13.46 -12.85 3.93
C ALA A 306 -14.96 -13.04 3.74
N ARG A 307 -15.68 -11.96 3.38
CA ARG A 307 -17.12 -11.95 3.14
C ARG A 307 -17.48 -11.79 1.68
N ALA A 308 -16.66 -11.03 0.94
CA ALA A 308 -16.83 -10.86 -0.48
C ALA A 308 -15.51 -10.48 -1.15
N LYS A 309 -15.43 -10.65 -2.46
CA LYS A 309 -14.33 -10.18 -3.30
C LYS A 309 -14.87 -9.32 -4.43
N LEU A 310 -14.23 -8.19 -4.69
CA LEU A 310 -14.52 -7.39 -5.87
C LEU A 310 -14.01 -8.12 -7.12
N LEU A 311 -14.87 -8.26 -8.13
CA LEU A 311 -14.54 -8.86 -9.42
C LEU A 311 -14.20 -7.79 -10.46
N ASP A 312 -13.49 -8.18 -11.52
CA ASP A 312 -13.08 -7.28 -12.61
C ASP A 312 -14.25 -6.57 -13.31
N ASN A 313 -15.45 -7.16 -13.26
CA ASN A 313 -16.66 -6.57 -13.80
C ASN A 313 -17.34 -5.56 -12.84
N GLY A 314 -16.75 -5.30 -11.68
CA GLY A 314 -17.26 -4.42 -10.64
C GLY A 314 -18.24 -5.07 -9.67
N LYS A 315 -18.62 -6.34 -9.81
CA LYS A 315 -19.55 -7.00 -8.87
C LYS A 315 -18.83 -7.50 -7.62
N PHE A 316 -19.53 -7.49 -6.49
CA PHE A 316 -19.04 -8.13 -5.26
C PHE A 316 -19.50 -9.58 -5.21
N GLN A 317 -18.58 -10.53 -5.34
CA GLN A 317 -18.85 -11.95 -5.16
C GLN A 317 -18.81 -12.30 -3.67
N LYS A 318 -19.95 -12.69 -3.10
CA LYS A 318 -20.01 -13.18 -1.71
C LYS A 318 -19.21 -14.47 -1.57
N LEU A 319 -18.41 -14.54 -0.51
CA LEU A 319 -17.64 -15.71 -0.12
C LEU A 319 -18.32 -16.31 1.11
N GLN A 320 -18.58 -17.62 1.08
CA GLN A 320 -19.27 -18.35 2.14
C GLN A 320 -18.42 -18.43 3.41
#